data_AF-L9ZNP8-F1
#
_entry.id   AF-L9ZNP8-F1
#
_cell.length_a   1.000
_cell.length_b   1.000
_cell.length_c   1.000
_cell.angle_alpha   90.00
_cell.angle_beta   90.00
_cell.angle_gamma   90.00
#
_symmetry.space_group_name_H-M   'P 1'
#
loop_
_entity.id
_entity.type
_entity.pdbx_description
1 polymer ?
#
loop_
_entity_poly.entity_id
_entity_poly.type
_entity_poly.pdbx_seq_one_letter_code
_entity_poly.pdbx_strand_id
1 'polypeptide(L)'
;MALSAEVLGMLAFTLLAFWGVSLWALTRTLRQESRKVDILEHQDRMDTYSPEALAELREWIEDHPNDPLADRARAQYNECVDVVTQTDRHFYDWSDADINRLERL
;
A
#
# COMPACT_ATOMS: atom_id res chain seq x y z
N MET A 1 21.80 39.80 -39.18
CA MET A 1 22.95 38.88 -39.13
C MET A 1 22.43 37.52 -38.72
N ALA A 2 22.64 36.48 -39.53
CA ALA A 2 22.26 35.12 -39.16
C ALA A 2 23.26 34.56 -38.14
N LEU A 3 22.77 33.89 -37.10
CA LEU A 3 23.61 33.20 -36.12
C LEU A 3 24.40 32.08 -36.82
N SER A 4 25.71 31.96 -36.52
CA SER A 4 26.50 30.86 -37.08
C SER A 4 26.00 29.51 -36.55
N ALA A 5 26.20 28.45 -37.33
CA ALA A 5 25.80 27.10 -36.96
C ALA A 5 26.42 26.66 -35.62
N GLU A 6 27.63 27.13 -35.32
CA GLU A 6 28.34 26.86 -34.07
C GLU A 6 27.62 27.46 -32.86
N VAL A 7 27.15 28.71 -32.98
CA VAL A 7 26.41 29.38 -31.90
C VAL A 7 25.06 28.70 -31.66
N LEU A 8 24.37 28.30 -32.73
CA LEU A 8 23.13 27.53 -32.62
C LEU A 8 23.36 26.16 -31.96
N GLY A 9 24.43 25.48 -32.33
CA GLY A 9 24.83 24.21 -31.72
C GLY A 9 25.12 24.34 -30.24
N MET A 10 25.87 25.38 -29.85
CA MET A 10 26.18 25.63 -28.44
C MET A 10 24.92 25.97 -27.64
N LEU A 11 24.03 26.82 -28.17
CA LEU A 11 22.74 27.13 -27.55
C LEU A 11 21.89 25.88 -27.32
N ALA A 12 21.71 25.07 -28.36
CA ALA A 12 20.96 23.82 -28.28
C ALA A 12 21.57 22.87 -27.25
N PHE A 13 22.91 22.75 -27.22
CA PHE A 13 23.61 21.94 -26.24
C PHE A 13 23.35 22.42 -24.81
N THR A 14 23.48 23.72 -24.52
CA THR A 14 23.19 24.25 -23.17
C THR A 14 21.75 24.02 -22.76
N LEU A 15 20.79 24.21 -23.67
CA LEU A 15 19.38 23.97 -23.39
C LEU A 15 19.12 22.50 -23.06
N LEU A 16 19.64 21.58 -23.86
CA LEU A 16 19.46 20.14 -23.65
C LEU A 16 20.22 19.63 -22.42
N ALA A 17 21.44 20.11 -22.19
CA ALA A 17 22.23 19.72 -21.04
C ALA A 17 21.57 20.17 -19.73
N PHE A 18 21.08 21.41 -19.68
CA PHE A 18 20.46 21.92 -18.46
C PHE A 18 19.04 21.36 -18.26
N TRP A 19 18.15 21.54 -19.24
CA TRP A 19 16.75 21.16 -19.09
C TRP A 19 16.54 19.66 -19.25
N GLY A 20 17.26 19.03 -20.18
CA GLY A 20 17.14 17.59 -20.40
C GLY A 20 17.61 16.78 -19.19
N VAL A 21 18.77 17.13 -18.62
CA VAL A 21 19.27 16.43 -17.42
C VAL A 21 18.39 16.71 -16.21
N SER A 22 17.97 17.96 -16.01
CA SER A 22 17.10 18.32 -14.87
C SER A 22 15.74 17.62 -14.95
N LEU A 23 15.12 17.62 -16.13
CA LEU A 23 13.85 16.94 -16.35
C LEU A 23 14.03 15.44 -16.18
N TRP A 24 15.06 14.83 -16.77
CA TRP A 24 15.33 13.42 -16.62
C TRP A 24 15.54 13.01 -15.16
N ALA A 25 16.32 13.78 -14.40
CA ALA A 25 16.56 13.54 -12.99
C ALA A 25 15.26 13.62 -12.19
N LEU A 26 14.44 14.65 -12.43
CA LEU A 26 13.14 14.80 -11.77
C LEU A 26 12.21 13.63 -12.09
N THR A 27 12.04 13.27 -13.37
CA THR A 27 11.17 12.16 -13.78
C THR A 27 11.68 10.82 -13.22
N ARG A 28 13.01 10.65 -13.12
CA ARG A 28 13.61 9.46 -12.51
C ARG A 28 13.33 9.39 -11.02
N THR A 29 13.49 10.49 -10.29
CA THR A 29 13.18 10.57 -8.86
C THR A 29 11.70 10.32 -8.62
N LEU A 30 10.81 10.99 -9.33
CA LEU A 30 9.37 10.79 -9.23
C LEU A 30 8.95 9.36 -9.57
N ARG A 31 9.58 8.71 -10.56
CA ARG A 31 9.33 7.28 -10.86
C ARG A 31 9.86 6.34 -9.78
N GLN A 32 10.99 6.66 -9.14
CA GLN A 32 11.50 5.89 -8.01
C GLN A 32 10.60 6.02 -6.79
N GLU A 33 10.10 7.23 -6.52
CA GLU A 33 9.13 7.48 -5.46
C GLU A 33 7.78 6.83 -5.78
N SER A 34 7.28 6.92 -7.01
CA SER A 34 6.05 6.26 -7.42
C SER A 34 6.14 4.74 -7.31
N ARG A 35 7.30 4.14 -7.57
CA ARG A 35 7.52 2.70 -7.30
C ARG A 35 7.53 2.37 -5.80
N LYS A 36 7.97 3.30 -4.95
CA LYS A 36 7.88 3.14 -3.48
C LYS A 36 6.45 3.35 -2.99
N VAL A 37 5.71 4.28 -3.57
CA VAL A 37 4.29 4.50 -3.29
C VAL A 37 3.48 3.28 -3.69
N ASP A 38 3.75 2.69 -4.86
CA ASP A 38 3.13 1.42 -5.29
C ASP A 38 3.39 0.30 -4.27
N ILE A 39 4.61 0.18 -3.74
CA ILE A 39 4.92 -0.78 -2.67
C ILE A 39 4.16 -0.47 -1.36
N LEU A 40 3.99 0.81 -1.01
CA LEU A 40 3.25 1.22 0.20
C LEU A 40 1.73 1.06 0.05
N GLU A 41 1.17 1.33 -1.13
CA GLU A 41 -0.24 1.15 -1.46
C GLU A 41 -0.63 -0.34 -1.45
N HIS A 42 0.30 -1.23 -1.82
CA HIS A 42 0.14 -2.68 -1.63
C HIS A 42 0.35 -3.15 -0.18
N GLN A 43 0.88 -2.30 0.71
CA GLN A 43 1.03 -2.62 2.14
C GLN A 43 -0.14 -2.12 3.00
N ASP A 44 -1.02 -1.27 2.46
CA ASP A 44 -2.07 -0.58 3.24
C ASP A 44 -3.29 -1.48 3.58
N ARG A 45 -3.24 -2.76 3.18
CA ARG A 45 -4.32 -3.74 3.45
C ARG A 45 -3.77 -5.12 3.82
N MET A 46 -2.64 -5.14 4.51
CA MET A 46 -2.11 -6.40 5.02
C MET A 46 -3.02 -6.90 6.15
N ASP A 47 -3.47 -8.15 6.02
CA ASP A 47 -4.17 -8.88 7.07
C ASP A 47 -3.33 -8.80 8.35
N THR A 48 -3.76 -7.97 9.31
CA THR A 48 -2.97 -7.67 10.53
C THR A 48 -2.92 -8.88 11.47
N TYR A 49 -3.89 -9.79 11.34
CA TYR A 49 -3.97 -11.02 12.11
C TYR A 49 -3.90 -12.24 11.20
N SER A 50 -3.21 -13.27 11.69
CA SER A 50 -3.29 -14.60 11.10
C SER A 50 -4.69 -15.22 11.35
N PRO A 51 -5.08 -16.24 10.58
CA PRO A 51 -6.35 -16.95 10.79
C PRO A 51 -6.54 -17.42 12.24
N GLU A 52 -5.45 -17.95 12.84
CA GLU A 52 -5.43 -18.43 14.23
C GLU A 52 -5.66 -17.29 15.23
N ALA A 53 -4.97 -16.15 15.05
CA ALA A 53 -5.09 -15.01 15.94
C ALA A 53 -6.48 -14.35 15.86
N LEU A 54 -7.10 -14.34 14.67
CA LEU A 54 -8.45 -13.80 14.50
C LEU A 54 -9.50 -14.73 15.11
N ALA A 55 -9.29 -16.06 15.07
CA ALA A 55 -10.14 -17.04 15.74
C ALA A 55 -10.05 -16.91 17.27
N GLU A 56 -8.84 -16.74 17.81
CA GLU A 56 -8.60 -16.52 19.24
C GLU A 56 -9.24 -15.21 19.73
N LEU A 57 -9.15 -14.13 18.93
CA LEU A 57 -9.83 -12.87 19.23
C LEU A 57 -11.35 -13.03 19.28
N ARG A 58 -11.93 -13.80 18.36
CA ARG A 58 -13.36 -14.11 18.37
C ARG A 58 -13.76 -14.89 19.62
N GLU A 59 -13.03 -15.95 19.95
CA GLU A 59 -13.30 -16.76 21.15
C GLU A 59 -13.23 -15.90 22.41
N TRP A 60 -12.24 -15.01 22.50
CA TRP A 60 -12.10 -14.08 23.62
C TRP A 60 -13.30 -13.12 23.72
N ILE A 61 -13.79 -12.57 22.61
CA ILE A 61 -14.97 -11.69 22.58
C ILE A 61 -16.23 -12.44 23.04
N GLU A 62 -16.39 -13.69 22.62
CA GLU A 62 -17.54 -14.54 22.99
C GLU A 62 -17.52 -14.92 24.48
N ASP A 63 -16.35 -15.16 25.07
CA ASP A 63 -16.19 -15.52 26.48
C ASP A 63 -16.25 -14.30 27.42
N HIS A 64 -15.92 -13.10 26.91
CA HIS A 64 -15.84 -11.86 27.69
C HIS A 64 -16.78 -10.74 27.17
N PRO A 65 -18.10 -10.96 27.05
CA PRO A 65 -19.01 -10.00 26.41
C PRO A 65 -19.21 -8.69 27.18
N ASN A 66 -18.92 -8.68 28.49
CA ASN A 66 -19.07 -7.51 29.37
C ASN A 66 -17.73 -6.85 29.73
N ASP A 67 -16.63 -7.28 29.11
CA ASP A 67 -15.32 -6.66 29.36
C ASP A 67 -15.31 -5.22 28.81
N PRO A 68 -14.71 -4.24 29.52
CA PRO A 68 -14.58 -2.86 29.03
C PRO A 68 -13.90 -2.72 27.65
N LEU A 69 -13.12 -3.71 27.23
CA LEU A 69 -12.43 -3.74 25.94
C LEU A 69 -13.20 -4.54 24.87
N ALA A 70 -14.29 -5.23 25.23
CA ALA A 70 -15.04 -6.10 24.30
C ALA A 70 -15.53 -5.35 23.05
N ASP A 71 -16.02 -4.11 23.21
CA ASP A 71 -16.49 -3.31 22.08
C ASP A 71 -15.35 -2.89 21.14
N ARG A 72 -14.16 -2.61 21.68
CA ARG A 72 -12.97 -2.31 20.86
C ARG A 72 -12.48 -3.56 20.14
N ALA A 73 -12.44 -4.69 20.83
CA ALA A 73 -12.06 -5.97 20.24
C ALA A 73 -13.01 -6.36 19.10
N ARG A 74 -14.33 -6.17 19.28
CA ARG A 74 -15.34 -6.41 18.23
C ARG A 74 -15.15 -5.49 17.03
N ALA A 75 -14.90 -4.20 17.25
CA ALA A 75 -14.62 -3.25 16.18
C ALA A 75 -13.38 -3.66 15.36
N GLN A 76 -12.30 -4.05 16.06
CA GLN A 76 -11.04 -4.47 15.45
C GLN A 76 -11.18 -5.79 14.69
N TYR A 77 -11.91 -6.76 15.25
CA TYR A 77 -12.25 -8.01 14.56
C TYR A 77 -12.98 -7.74 13.24
N ASN A 78 -14.03 -6.91 13.29
CA ASN A 78 -14.84 -6.57 12.12
C ASN A 78 -14.05 -5.83 11.03
N GLU A 79 -13.10 -4.97 11.42
CA GLU A 79 -12.20 -4.29 10.49
C GLU A 79 -11.28 -5.29 9.79
N CYS A 80 -10.72 -6.26 10.52
CA CYS A 80 -9.87 -7.27 9.92
C CYS A 80 -10.63 -8.24 8.99
N VAL A 81 -11.88 -8.61 9.34
CA VAL A 81 -12.75 -9.38 8.43
C VAL A 81 -13.00 -8.63 7.12
N ASP A 82 -13.21 -7.31 7.19
CA ASP A 82 -13.40 -6.47 6.00
C ASP A 82 -12.15 -6.41 5.12
N VAL A 83 -10.97 -6.28 5.73
CA VAL A 83 -9.69 -6.24 5.01
C VAL A 83 -9.42 -7.57 4.30
N VAL A 84 -9.59 -8.70 5.01
CA VAL A 84 -9.41 -10.04 4.44
C VAL A 84 -10.39 -10.28 3.30
N THR A 85 -11.67 -9.93 3.46
CA THR A 85 -12.70 -10.23 2.44
C THR A 85 -12.52 -9.43 1.14
N GLN A 86 -11.90 -8.24 1.22
CA GLN A 86 -11.81 -7.30 0.11
C GLN A 86 -10.42 -7.28 -0.55
N THR A 87 -9.47 -8.10 -0.10
CA THR A 87 -8.08 -8.11 -0.60
C THR A 87 -7.81 -9.44 -1.29
N ASP A 88 -7.47 -9.40 -2.58
CA ASP A 88 -7.17 -10.63 -3.36
C ASP A 88 -5.83 -11.30 -3.01
N ARG A 89 -5.02 -10.65 -2.16
CA ARG A 89 -3.67 -11.08 -1.83
C ARG A 89 -3.43 -11.03 -0.34
N HIS A 90 -3.38 -12.21 0.27
CA HIS A 90 -3.18 -12.38 1.70
C HIS A 90 -1.70 -12.49 2.06
N PHE A 91 -1.32 -11.92 3.20
CA PHE A 91 0.03 -12.08 3.75
C PHE A 91 0.21 -13.43 4.44
N TYR A 92 -0.82 -13.85 5.16
CA TYR A 92 -0.89 -15.16 5.81
C TYR A 92 -1.54 -16.18 4.89
N ASP A 93 -1.28 -17.47 5.14
CA ASP A 93 -1.86 -18.58 4.38
C ASP A 93 -3.35 -18.76 4.77
N TRP A 94 -4.20 -17.86 4.29
CA TRP A 94 -5.65 -17.98 4.39
C TRP A 94 -6.14 -19.04 3.41
N SER A 95 -6.86 -20.05 3.91
CA SER A 95 -7.61 -20.93 3.03
C SER A 95 -8.96 -20.31 2.68
N ASP A 96 -9.52 -20.66 1.53
CA ASP A 96 -10.88 -20.25 1.16
C ASP A 96 -11.91 -20.67 2.23
N ALA A 97 -11.68 -21.78 2.92
CA ALA A 97 -12.52 -22.24 4.01
C ALA A 97 -12.42 -21.36 5.27
N ASP A 98 -11.27 -20.73 5.52
CA ASP A 98 -11.10 -19.79 6.63
C ASP A 98 -11.83 -18.48 6.33
N ILE A 99 -11.64 -17.94 5.13
CA ILE A 99 -12.30 -16.71 4.68
C ILE A 99 -13.82 -16.86 4.68
N ASN A 100 -14.35 -17.98 4.17
CA ASN A 100 -15.80 -18.24 4.16
C ASN A 100 -16.43 -18.44 5.54
N ARG A 101 -15.62 -18.70 6.59
CA ARG A 101 -16.09 -18.82 7.98
C ARG A 101 -16.04 -17.48 8.74
N LEU A 102 -15.45 -16.44 8.15
CA LEU A 102 -15.42 -15.12 8.76
C LEU A 102 -16.82 -14.48 8.67
N GLU A 103 -17.37 -14.15 9.83
CA GLU A 103 -18.65 -13.44 9.96
C GLU A 103 -18.45 -12.28 10.92
N ARG A 104 -19.03 -11.11 10.61
CA ARG A 104 -18.94 -9.94 11.50
C ARG A 104 -19.69 -10.22 12.81
N LEU A 105 -19.12 -9.74 13.92
CA LEU A 105 -19.65 -9.85 15.29
C LEU A 105 -20.38 -8.58 15.73
#